data_AF-A0A831P4L4-F1
#
_entry.id   AF-A0A831P4L4-F1
#
_cell.length_a   1.000
_cell.length_b   1.000
_cell.length_c   1.000
_cell.angle_alpha   90.00
_cell.angle_beta   90.00
_cell.angle_gamma   90.00
#
_symmetry.space_group_name_H-M   'P 1'
#
loop_
_entity.id
_entity.type
_entity.pdbx_description
1 polymer ?
#
loop_
_entity_poly.entity_id
_entity_poly.type
_entity_poly.pdbx_seq_one_letter_code
_entity_poly.pdbx_strand_id
1 'polypeptide(L)' 'MSSFKTFIIRRILQYVPLIFGIIVFAFVLVRMAPGDPTYFLVGEISDEEFIRAARERLGLDKPLHEQFF' A
#
# COMPACT_ATOMS: atom_id res chain seq x y z
N MET A 1 18.30 19.47 -30.38
CA MET A 1 18.04 19.91 -29.00
C MET A 1 16.76 19.26 -28.53
N SER A 2 16.80 18.33 -27.57
CA SER A 2 15.56 17.79 -26.99
C SER A 2 14.79 18.95 -26.37
N SER A 3 13.61 19.26 -26.90
CA SER A 3 12.76 20.33 -26.34
C SER A 3 12.54 20.06 -24.85
N PHE A 4 12.60 21.11 -24.03
CA PHE A 4 12.46 21.04 -22.57
C PHE A 4 11.25 20.19 -22.15
N LYS A 5 10.13 20.28 -22.89
CA LYS A 5 8.93 19.46 -22.68
C LYS A 5 9.18 17.96 -22.80
N THR A 6 9.88 17.52 -23.84
CA THR A 6 10.20 16.10 -24.07
C THR A 6 11.12 15.54 -22.98
N PHE A 7 12.07 16.35 -22.50
CA PHE A 7 12.95 15.96 -21.40
C PHE A 7 12.17 15.74 -20.09
N ILE A 8 11.25 16.66 -19.74
CA ILE A 8 10.41 16.53 -18.55
C ILE A 8 9.49 15.31 -18.63
N ILE A 9 8.82 15.09 -19.75
CA ILE A 9 7.92 13.93 -19.94
C ILE A 9 8.70 12.61 -19.82
N ARG A 10 9.86 12.52 -20.48
CA ARG A 10 10.70 11.31 -20.41
C ARG A 10 11.15 11.04 -18.98
N ARG A 11 11.50 12.08 -18.23
CA ARG A 11 11.93 11.97 -16.83
C ARG A 11 10.78 11.48 -15.93
N ILE A 12 9.59 12.05 -16.08
CA ILE A 12 8.41 11.61 -15.30
C ILE A 12 8.08 10.14 -15.60
N LEU A 13 8.07 9.76 -16.88
CA LEU A 13 7.80 8.37 -17.28
C LEU A 13 8.84 7.38 -16.73
N GLN A 14 10.09 7.80 -16.55
CA GLN A 14 11.13 6.98 -15.91
C GLN A 14 10.90 6.81 -14.41
N TYR A 15 10.28 7.78 -13.74
CA TYR A 15 9.95 7.67 -12.32
C TYR A 15 8.70 6.83 -12.04
N VAL A 16 7.76 6.74 -12.98
CA VAL A 16 6.55 5.92 -12.84
C VAL A 16 6.86 4.47 -12.40
N PRO A 17 7.72 3.69 -13.09
CA PRO A 17 8.00 2.31 -12.68
C PRO A 17 8.74 2.23 -11.35
N LEU A 18 9.59 3.23 -11.02
CA LEU A 18 10.29 3.28 -9.74
C LEU A 18 9.32 3.49 -8.59
N ILE A 19 8.44 4.49 -8.69
CA ILE A 19 7.43 4.80 -7.66
C ILE A 19 6.46 3.63 -7.53
N PHE A 20 6.01 3.07 -8.65
CA PHE A 20 5.16 1.88 -8.64
C PHE A 20 5.83 0.71 -7.92
N GLY A 21 7.10 0.44 -8.22
CA GLY A 21 7.89 -0.60 -7.54
C GLY A 21 7.99 -0.35 -6.04
N ILE A 22 8.21 0.89 -5.60
CA ILE A 22 8.26 1.26 -4.18
C ILE A 22 6.91 1.01 -3.50
N ILE A 23 5.80 1.38 -4.14
CA ILE A 23 4.45 1.18 -3.58
C ILE A 23 4.14 -0.31 -3.43
N VAL A 24 4.40 -1.10 -4.48
CA VAL A 24 4.24 -2.57 -4.44
C VAL A 24 5.10 -3.17 -3.35
N PHE A 25 6.36 -2.75 -3.27
CA PHE A 25 7.29 -3.28 -2.28
C PHE A 25 6.86 -2.94 -0.85
N ALA A 26 6.44 -1.71 -0.60
CA ALA A 26 5.92 -1.29 0.70
C ALA A 26 4.66 -2.11 1.09
N PHE A 27 3.73 -2.30 0.16
CA PHE A 27 2.54 -3.13 0.39
C PHE A 27 2.90 -4.58 0.76
N VAL A 28 3.83 -5.19 0.01
CA VAL A 28 4.31 -6.55 0.27
C VAL A 28 5.01 -6.62 1.62
N LEU A 29 5.86 -5.65 1.98
CA LEU A 29 6.53 -5.63 3.28
C LEU A 29 5.54 -5.60 4.44
N VAL A 30 4.50 -4.76 4.36
CA VAL A 30 3.46 -4.69 5.40
C VAL A 30 2.70 -6.03 5.51
N ARG A 31 2.43 -6.69 4.39
CA ARG A 31 1.75 -8.00 4.36
C ARG A 31 2.63 -9.19 4.76
N MET A 32 3.94 -9.07 4.58
CA MET A 32 4.93 -10.07 4.99
C MET A 32 5.36 -9.93 6.46
N ALA A 33 5.15 -8.75 7.06
CA ALA A 33 5.43 -8.54 8.46
C ALA A 33 4.65 -9.56 9.32
N PRO A 34 5.28 -10.19 10.31
CA PRO A 34 4.60 -11.13 11.20
C PRO A 34 3.59 -10.36 12.07
N GLY A 35 2.31 -10.74 12.00
CA GLY A 35 1.20 -10.10 12.70
C GLY A 35 0.12 -9.59 11.73
N ASP A 36 -1.09 -9.37 12.23
CA ASP A 36 -2.16 -8.78 11.43
C ASP A 36 -2.03 -7.23 11.47
N PRO A 37 -1.91 -6.54 10.31
CA PRO A 37 -1.75 -5.09 10.25
C PRO A 37 -2.87 -4.33 10.97
N THR A 38 -4.04 -4.95 11.15
CA THR A 38 -5.15 -4.40 11.91
C THR A 38 -4.74 -4.07 13.34
N TYR A 39 -3.92 -4.90 14.00
CA TYR A 39 -3.47 -4.66 15.37
C TYR A 39 -2.55 -3.43 15.48
N PHE A 40 -1.75 -3.16 14.46
CA PHE A 40 -0.90 -1.95 14.42
C PHE A 40 -1.72 -0.68 14.18
N LEU A 41 -2.81 -0.76 13.42
CA LEU A 41 -3.66 0.38 13.08
C LEU A 41 -4.65 0.72 14.20
N VAL A 42 -5.12 -0.31 14.91
CA VAL A 42 -6.13 -0.20 15.97
C VAL A 42 -5.50 0.05 17.35
N GLY A 43 -4.23 -0.30 17.53
CA GLY A 43 -3.52 -0.14 18.80
C GLY A 43 -3.90 -1.20 19.84
N GLU A 44 -3.62 -0.93 21.12
CA GLU A 44 -3.74 -1.86 22.25
C GLU A 44 -5.21 -2.13 22.68
N ILE A 45 -6.16 -2.06 21.74
CA ILE A 45 -7.55 -2.41 21.99
C ILE A 45 -7.66 -3.93 21.88
N SER A 46 -7.85 -4.57 23.04
CA SER A 46 -7.88 -6.03 23.21
C SER A 46 -9.20 -6.69 22.86
N ASP A 47 -10.21 -5.92 22.41
CA ASP A 47 -11.50 -6.45 22.02
C ASP A 47 -11.47 -7.04 20.60
N GLU A 48 -11.59 -8.37 20.51
CA GLU A 48 -11.58 -9.09 19.24
C GLU A 48 -12.72 -8.67 18.30
N GLU A 49 -13.88 -8.26 18.83
CA GLU A 49 -14.98 -7.76 18.00
C GLU A 49 -14.60 -6.45 17.32
N PHE A 50 -13.92 -5.56 18.05
CA PHE A 50 -13.46 -4.29 17.52
C PHE A 50 -12.41 -4.49 16.42
N ILE A 51 -11.46 -5.41 16.62
CA ILE A 51 -10.45 -5.76 15.61
C ILE A 51 -11.11 -6.32 14.35
N ARG A 52 -12.11 -7.19 14.49
CA ARG A 52 -12.84 -7.77 13.34
C ARG A 52 -13.57 -6.71 12.54
N ALA A 53 -14.31 -5.84 13.24
CA ALA A 53 -15.02 -4.72 12.62
C ALA A 53 -14.06 -3.72 11.95
N ALA A 54 -12.90 -3.48 12.56
CA ALA A 54 -11.85 -2.65 11.97
C ALA A 54 -11.27 -3.31 10.71
N ARG A 55 -11.02 -4.63 10.74
CA ARG A 55 -10.48 -5.39 9.61
C ARG A 55 -11.39 -5.30 8.39
N GLU A 56 -12.69 -5.48 8.58
CA GLU A 56 -13.71 -5.34 7.52
C GLU A 56 -13.81 -3.90 7.02
N ARG A 57 -13.83 -2.90 7.91
CA ARG A 57 -13.89 -1.49 7.54
C ARG A 57 -12.67 -1.04 6.75
N LEU A 58 -11.49 -1.57 7.08
CA LEU A 58 -10.23 -1.29 6.40
C LEU A 58 -10.06 -2.15 5.13
N GLY A 59 -10.99 -3.07 4.84
CA GLY A 59 -10.92 -3.98 3.69
C GLY A 59 -9.77 -4.98 3.76
N LEU A 60 -9.19 -5.21 4.93
CA LEU A 60 -8.04 -6.10 5.14
C LEU A 60 -8.42 -7.59 5.09
N ASP A 61 -9.72 -7.87 5.02
CA ASP A 61 -10.37 -9.16 4.77
C ASP A 61 -10.52 -9.51 3.27
N LYS A 62 -10.40 -8.51 2.38
CA LYS A 62 -10.55 -8.68 0.93
C LYS A 62 -9.36 -9.39 0.27
N PRO A 63 -9.48 -9.87 -0.99
CA PRO A 63 -8.33 -10.32 -1.76
C PRO A 63 -7.24 -9.25 -1.91
N LEU A 64 -5.96 -9.65 -2.00
CA LEU A 64 -4.82 -8.71 -2.03
C LEU A 64 -4.87 -7.70 -3.19
N HIS A 65 -5.45 -8.07 -4.32
CA HIS A 65 -5.59 -7.15 -5.44
C HIS A 65 -6.59 -6.02 -5.13
N GLU A 66 -7.66 -6.30 -4.39
CA GLU A 66 -8.62 -5.28 -3.94
C GLU A 66 -8.07 -4.41 -2.80
N GLN A 67 -7.08 -4.89 -2.06
CA GLN A 67 -6.43 -4.10 -1.03
C GLN A 67 -5.33 -3.19 -1.57
N PHE A 68 -4.81 -3.50 -2.76
CA PHE A 68 -3.72 -2.77 -3.38
C PHE A 68 -4.21 -1.57 -4.23
N PHE A 69 -5.44 -1.63 -4.75
CA PHE A 69 -6.05 -0.60 -5.59
C PHE A 69 -7.18 0.13 -4.87
#